data_AF-A0A7S0CH42-F1
#
_entry.id   AF-A0A7S0CH42-F1
#
_cell.length_a   1.000
_cell.length_b   1.000
_cell.length_c   1.000
_cell.angle_alpha   90.00
_cell.angle_beta   90.00
_cell.angle_gamma   90.00
#
_symmetry.space_group_name_H-M   'P 1'
#
loop_
_entity.id
_entity.type
_entity.pdbx_description
1 polymer ?
#
loop_
_entity_poly.entity_id
_entity_poly.type
_entity_poly.pdbx_seq_one_letter_code
_entity_poly.pdbx_strand_id
1 'polypeptide(L)'
;GPGQVLSAAISVAKAAEVNSRNDYATISYSALDFSSKFLEMAKQTLAQHHKDVNINFVEGDAQSMPFPDDTFTHITCNFGILHLLNPDAFLRESFRILQPNAEAK
;
A
#
# COMPACT_ATOMS: atom_id res chain seq x y z
N GLY A 1 22.54 9.55 -3.37
CA GLY A 1 21.66 10.72 -3.61
C GLY A 1 20.23 10.23 -3.57
N PRO A 2 19.21 11.05 -3.26
CA PRO A 2 17.85 10.55 -3.03
C PRO A 2 17.18 10.25 -4.39
N GLY A 3 17.63 9.17 -5.01
CA GLY A 3 17.02 8.53 -6.16
C GLY A 3 16.74 7.10 -5.73
N GLN A 4 15.50 6.67 -5.96
CA GLN A 4 14.93 5.36 -5.60
C GLN A 4 14.42 5.25 -4.15
N VAL A 5 13.33 5.95 -3.85
CA VAL A 5 12.43 5.55 -2.75
C VAL A 5 11.04 5.42 -3.34
N LEU A 6 10.67 4.19 -3.72
CA LEU A 6 9.27 3.83 -3.85
C LEU A 6 8.82 3.40 -2.45
N SER A 7 8.38 4.37 -1.63
CA SER A 7 7.69 4.07 -0.38
C SER A 7 6.19 4.27 -0.57
N ALA A 8 5.65 3.64 -1.61
CA ALA A 8 4.24 3.33 -1.58
C ALA A 8 4.04 2.37 -0.40
N ALA A 9 3.11 2.66 0.50
CA ALA A 9 2.67 1.64 1.42
C ALA A 9 2.06 0.51 0.58
N ILE A 10 2.82 -0.54 0.24
CA ILE A 10 2.30 -1.64 -0.56
C ILE A 10 1.51 -2.50 0.40
N SER A 11 0.21 -2.40 0.28
CA SER A 11 -0.73 -3.07 1.15
C SER A 11 -1.45 -4.17 0.38
N VAL A 12 -1.43 -5.40 0.90
CA VAL A 12 -2.10 -6.55 0.28
C VAL A 12 -3.53 -6.62 0.80
N ALA A 13 -4.49 -6.41 -0.10
CA ALA A 13 -5.91 -6.72 0.12
C ALA A 13 -6.23 -8.09 -0.49
N LYS A 14 -6.81 -8.98 0.32
CA LYS A 14 -7.37 -10.25 -0.15
C LYS A 14 -8.82 -10.02 -0.54
N ALA A 15 -9.15 -10.16 -1.83
CA ALA A 15 -10.54 -10.20 -2.25
C ALA A 15 -11.19 -11.49 -1.72
N ALA A 16 -12.26 -11.36 -0.94
CA ALA A 16 -13.03 -12.48 -0.43
C ALA A 16 -14.11 -12.86 -1.44
N GLU A 17 -13.80 -13.77 -2.36
CA GLU A 17 -14.82 -14.63 -2.96
C GLU A 17 -14.30 -16.07 -2.97
N VAL A 18 -14.91 -16.91 -2.13
CA VAL A 18 -14.64 -18.34 -2.03
C VAL A 18 -15.74 -19.05 -2.79
N ASN A 19 -15.44 -19.56 -3.98
CA ASN A 19 -16.17 -20.68 -4.55
C ASN A 19 -15.38 -21.38 -5.67
N SER A 20 -14.93 -22.60 -5.34
CA SER A 20 -14.52 -23.71 -6.22
C SER A 20 -13.03 -23.92 -6.53
N ARG A 21 -12.41 -24.76 -5.70
CA ARG A 21 -11.38 -25.80 -5.99
C ARG A 21 -10.11 -25.46 -6.81
N ASN A 22 -9.87 -24.23 -7.27
CA ASN A 22 -8.59 -23.83 -7.85
C ASN A 22 -8.27 -22.32 -7.75
N ASP A 23 -8.83 -21.63 -6.75
CA ASP A 23 -8.79 -20.17 -6.65
C ASP A 23 -7.59 -19.69 -5.83
N TYR A 24 -6.49 -19.35 -6.49
CA TYR A 24 -5.55 -18.42 -5.87
C TYR A 24 -6.28 -17.08 -5.70
N ALA A 25 -6.52 -16.66 -4.45
CA ALA A 25 -7.14 -15.36 -4.18
C ALA A 25 -6.39 -14.28 -4.95
N THR A 26 -7.10 -13.51 -5.78
CA THR A 26 -6.51 -12.38 -6.49
C THR A 26 -6.02 -11.37 -5.47
N ILE A 27 -4.70 -11.20 -5.40
CA ILE A 27 -4.07 -10.20 -4.53
C ILE A 27 -4.27 -8.84 -5.17
N SER A 28 -4.90 -7.92 -4.46
CA SER A 28 -5.02 -6.52 -4.86
C SER A 28 -4.01 -5.68 -4.08
N TYR A 29 -3.28 -4.83 -4.79
CA TYR A 29 -2.29 -3.94 -4.20
C TYR A 29 -2.82 -2.50 -4.21
N SER A 30 -2.61 -1.78 -3.12
CA SER A 30 -2.75 -0.32 -3.10
C SER A 30 -1.39 0.32 -2.84
N ALA A 31 -1.15 1.48 -3.45
CA ALA A 31 0.04 2.29 -3.31
C ALA A 31 -0.38 3.72 -2.95
N LEU A 32 0.06 4.21 -1.79
CA LEU A 32 -0.24 5.56 -1.28
C LEU A 32 1.02 6.42 -1.27
N ASP A 33 0.94 7.66 -1.77
CA ASP A 33 1.96 8.70 -1.62
C ASP A 33 1.28 10.07 -1.62
N PHE A 34 1.81 11.05 -0.90
CA PHE A 34 1.26 12.41 -0.90
C PHE A 34 1.60 13.20 -2.18
N SER A 35 2.58 12.71 -2.94
CA SER A 35 3.09 13.31 -4.16
C SER A 35 2.57 12.56 -5.39
N SER A 36 1.63 13.18 -6.10
CA SER A 36 1.18 12.72 -7.43
C SER A 36 2.33 12.39 -8.39
N LYS A 37 3.42 13.18 -8.36
CA LYS A 37 4.62 12.94 -9.19
C LYS A 37 5.29 11.60 -8.89
N PHE A 38 5.39 11.20 -7.62
CA PHE A 38 5.97 9.89 -7.27
C PHE A 38 5.04 8.74 -7.67
N LEU A 39 3.73 8.91 -7.57
CA LEU A 39 2.75 7.93 -8.07
C LEU A 39 2.85 7.74 -9.58
N GLU A 40 3.02 8.83 -10.36
CA GLU A 40 3.22 8.75 -11.81
C GLU A 40 4.50 7.99 -12.17
N MET A 41 5.61 8.29 -11.51
CA MET A 41 6.88 7.57 -11.70
C MET A 41 6.71 6.08 -11.38
N ALA A 42 6.04 5.75 -10.28
CA ALA A 42 5.75 4.37 -9.89
C ALA A 42 4.92 3.62 -10.94
N LYS A 43 3.84 4.24 -11.44
CA LYS A 43 3.00 3.70 -12.53
C LYS A 43 3.82 3.39 -13.77
N GLN A 44 4.69 4.32 -14.18
CA GLN A 44 5.54 4.14 -15.35
C GLN A 44 6.54 2.99 -15.17
N THR A 45 7.19 2.90 -14.01
CA THR A 45 8.12 1.81 -13.69
C THR A 45 7.42 0.45 -13.69
N LEU A 46 6.22 0.36 -13.10
CA LEU A 46 5.43 -0.88 -13.10
C LEU A 46 5.00 -1.29 -14.51
N ALA A 47 4.56 -0.34 -15.35
CA ALA A 47 4.22 -0.62 -16.74
C ALA A 47 5.41 -1.16 -17.56
N GLN A 48 6.64 -0.80 -17.20
CA GLN A 48 7.86 -1.26 -17.87
C GLN A 48 8.31 -2.65 -17.40
N HIS A 49 8.21 -2.95 -16.11
CA HIS A 49 8.84 -4.13 -15.51
C HIS A 49 7.87 -5.22 -15.03
N HIS A 50 6.60 -4.89 -14.77
CA HIS A 50 5.62 -5.76 -14.11
C HIS A 50 4.20 -5.59 -14.68
N LYS A 51 4.02 -5.96 -15.95
CA LYS A 51 2.78 -5.75 -16.70
C LYS A 51 1.56 -6.50 -16.16
N ASP A 52 1.79 -7.58 -15.41
CA ASP A 52 0.73 -8.44 -14.88
C ASP A 52 0.31 -8.07 -13.45
N VAL A 53 0.90 -7.01 -12.87
CA VAL A 53 0.57 -6.55 -11.51
C VAL A 53 -0.37 -5.37 -11.59
N ASN A 54 -1.58 -5.53 -11.06
CA ASN A 54 -2.55 -4.46 -10.94
C ASN A 54 -2.41 -3.76 -9.58
N ILE A 55 -2.12 -2.46 -9.57
CA ILE A 55 -1.98 -1.65 -8.36
C ILE A 55 -2.93 -0.45 -8.43
N ASN A 56 -3.70 -0.25 -7.37
CA ASN A 56 -4.47 0.96 -7.16
C ASN A 56 -3.57 2.06 -6.56
N PHE A 57 -3.35 3.14 -7.29
CA PHE A 57 -2.53 4.26 -6.82
C PHE A 57 -3.43 5.35 -6.24
N VAL A 58 -3.14 5.74 -5.02
CA VAL A 58 -3.92 6.71 -4.25
C VAL A 58 -3.01 7.85 -3.83
N GLU A 59 -3.42 9.08 -4.09
CA GLU A 59 -2.76 10.26 -3.55
C GLU A 59 -3.32 10.57 -2.16
N GLY A 60 -2.46 10.70 -1.16
CA GLY A 60 -2.88 11.01 0.20
C GLY A 60 -1.76 10.95 1.24
N ASP A 61 -2.03 11.49 2.42
CA ASP A 61 -1.09 11.52 3.54
C ASP A 61 -1.11 10.17 4.29
N ALA A 62 0.06 9.56 4.46
CA ALA A 62 0.21 8.32 5.22
C ALA A 62 -0.12 8.49 6.72
N GLN A 63 -0.18 9.72 7.22
CA GLN A 63 -0.57 10.06 8.59
C GLN A 63 -2.09 10.27 8.75
N SER A 64 -2.85 10.22 7.66
CA SER A 64 -4.31 10.33 7.60
C SER A 64 -4.82 9.61 6.35
N MET A 65 -4.78 8.28 6.36
CA MET A 65 -4.96 7.49 5.15
C MET A 65 -6.44 7.47 4.71
N PRO A 66 -6.74 7.64 3.41
CA PRO A 66 -8.10 7.66 2.87
C PRO A 66 -8.68 6.24 2.70
N PHE A 67 -8.48 5.37 3.68
CA PHE A 67 -8.96 4.00 3.70
C PHE A 67 -9.85 3.76 4.92
N PRO A 68 -10.89 2.92 4.79
CA PRO A 68 -11.66 2.44 5.94
C PRO A 68 -10.81 1.61 6.91
N ASP A 69 -11.32 1.44 8.12
CA ASP A 69 -10.75 0.51 9.11
C ASP A 69 -10.77 -0.93 8.56
N ASP A 70 -9.87 -1.79 9.03
CA ASP A 70 -9.83 -3.22 8.69
C ASP A 70 -9.84 -3.54 7.17
N THR A 71 -9.28 -2.65 6.35
CA THR A 71 -9.28 -2.79 4.88
C THR A 71 -8.21 -3.76 4.39
N PHE A 72 -7.07 -3.84 5.08
CA PHE A 72 -5.87 -4.51 4.58
C PHE A 72 -5.39 -5.65 5.46
N THR A 73 -4.77 -6.64 4.84
CA THR A 73 -4.21 -7.81 5.54
C THR A 73 -2.70 -7.71 5.78
N HIS A 74 -2.03 -6.84 5.03
CA HIS A 74 -0.60 -6.58 5.18
C HIS A 74 -0.31 -5.14 4.84
N ILE A 75 0.54 -4.47 5.61
CA ILE A 75 1.10 -3.16 5.24
C ILE A 75 2.61 -3.26 5.20
N THR A 76 3.22 -2.56 4.25
CA THR A 76 4.67 -2.41 4.17
C THR A 76 5.05 -0.95 4.05
N CYS A 77 6.13 -0.51 4.69
CA CYS A 77 6.66 0.86 4.51
C CYS A 77 8.18 0.84 4.38
N ASN A 78 8.68 1.09 3.17
CA ASN A 78 10.12 1.03 2.92
C ASN A 78 10.77 2.41 3.03
N PHE A 79 11.44 2.69 4.15
CA PHE A 79 12.09 3.98 4.47
C PHE A 79 11.16 5.20 4.54
N GLY A 80 9.86 5.08 4.25
CA GLY A 80 8.91 6.20 4.28
C GLY A 80 8.73 6.82 5.66
N ILE A 81 8.74 5.99 6.71
CA ILE A 81 8.54 6.44 8.10
C ILE A 81 9.55 7.50 8.53
N LEU A 82 10.77 7.48 7.96
CA LEU A 82 11.84 8.43 8.26
C LEU A 82 11.57 9.84 7.74
N HIS A 83 10.64 9.99 6.80
CA HIS A 83 10.27 11.26 6.18
C HIS A 83 8.95 11.82 6.71
N LEU A 84 8.31 11.14 7.66
CA LEU A 84 7.03 11.58 8.21
C LEU A 84 7.24 12.62 9.31
N LEU A 85 6.36 13.63 9.32
CA LEU A 85 6.35 14.65 10.37
C LEU A 85 5.95 14.06 11.73
N ASN A 86 4.99 13.13 11.72
CA ASN A 86 4.44 12.44 12.88
C ASN A 86 4.40 10.92 12.61
N PRO A 87 5.51 10.21 12.87
CA PRO A 87 5.57 8.75 12.73
C PRO A 87 4.49 8.02 13.56
N ASP A 88 4.14 8.54 14.74
CA ASP A 88 3.10 7.91 15.58
C ASP A 88 1.72 7.98 14.94
N ALA A 89 1.41 9.05 14.20
CA ALA A 89 0.17 9.15 13.43
C ALA A 89 0.10 8.10 12.32
N PHE A 90 1.22 7.88 11.61
CA PHE A 90 1.30 6.82 10.62
C PHE A 90 1.15 5.42 11.23
N LEU A 91 1.76 5.16 12.39
CA LEU A 91 1.60 3.87 13.07
C LEU A 91 0.13 3.65 13.46
N ARG A 92 -0.53 4.66 14.04
CA ARG A 92 -1.97 4.59 14.39
C ARG A 92 -2.83 4.32 13.16
N GLU A 93 -2.62 5.05 12.07
CA GLU A 93 -3.36 4.84 10.82
C GLU A 93 -3.10 3.46 10.24
N SER A 94 -1.84 2.99 10.27
CA SER A 94 -1.47 1.66 9.81
C SER A 94 -2.21 0.58 10.59
N PHE A 95 -2.26 0.68 11.93
CA PHE A 95 -3.03 -0.26 12.75
C PHE A 95 -4.54 -0.16 12.52
N ARG A 96 -5.08 1.04 12.27
CA ARG A 96 -6.51 1.26 12.01
C ARG A 96 -6.96 0.54 10.73
N ILE A 97 -6.18 0.65 9.66
CA ILE A 97 -6.54 0.08 8.35
C ILE A 97 -6.18 -1.40 8.22
N LEU A 98 -5.41 -1.96 9.15
CA LEU A 98 -5.06 -3.38 9.19
C LEU A 98 -6.17 -4.18 9.88
N GLN A 99 -6.57 -5.28 9.27
CA GLN A 99 -7.50 -6.24 9.86
C GLN A 99 -6.95 -6.82 11.18
N PRO A 100 -7.81 -7.27 12.10
CA PRO A 100 -7.35 -8.00 13.28
C PRO A 100 -6.54 -9.23 12.88
N ASN A 101 -5.34 -9.38 13.46
CA ASN A 101 -4.34 -10.42 13.14
C ASN A 101 -3.61 -10.28 11.79
N ALA A 102 -3.72 -9.13 11.14
CA ALA A 102 -2.92 -8.78 9.95
C ALA A 102 -1.44 -8.51 10.30
N GLU A 103 -0.54 -8.72 9.34
CA GLU A 103 0.90 -8.48 9.54
C GLU A 103 1.29 -7.05 9.13
N ALA A 104 2.12 -6.38 9.94
CA ALA A 104 2.78 -5.12 9.58
C ALA A 104 4.29 -5.36 9.43
N LYS A 105 4.89 -4.94 8.30
CA LYS A 105 6.31 -5.15 8.02
C LYS A 105 7.04 -3.89 7.57
#